data_AF-A0A8S9WBN5-F1
#
_entry.id   AF-A0A8S9WBN5-F1
#
_cell.length_a   1.000
_cell.length_b   1.000
_cell.length_c   1.000
_cell.angle_alpha   90.00
_cell.angle_beta   90.00
_cell.angle_gamma   90.00
#
_symmetry.space_group_name_H-M   'P 1'
#
loop_
_entity.id
_entity.type
_entity.pdbx_description
1 polymer ?
#
loop_
_entity_poly.entity_id
_entity_poly.type
_entity_poly.pdbx_seq_one_letter_code
_entity_poly.pdbx_strand_id
1 'polypeptide(L)'
;METLLWYKRLGIGKEGFDDDLNELHAKIIFLYMKLSDLITENAVKFGRAFHSRDHARDYVIGSIAGSEESYLITDNVKHFRWLSGMVQVMTPEEFVYRYVKKSIFNKG
;
A
#
# COMPACT_ATOMS: atom_id res chain seq x y z
N MET A 1 10.88 6.44 -0.06
CA MET A 1 12.28 6.56 -0.52
C MET A 1 12.40 6.32 -2.03
N GLU A 2 11.89 5.20 -2.55
CA GLU A 2 12.01 4.86 -3.98
C GLU A 2 11.26 5.82 -4.91
N THR A 3 10.03 6.20 -4.58
CA THR A 3 9.26 7.16 -5.38
C THR A 3 9.98 8.51 -5.47
N LEU A 4 10.45 9.07 -4.35
CA LEU A 4 11.22 10.32 -4.36
C LEU A 4 12.53 10.19 -5.15
N LEU A 5 13.19 9.03 -5.14
CA LEU A 5 14.38 8.78 -5.97
C LEU A 5 14.03 8.85 -7.47
N TRP A 6 12.86 8.36 -7.87
CA TRP A 6 12.38 8.45 -9.26
C TRP A 6 12.16 9.90 -9.70
N TYR A 7 11.52 10.74 -8.88
CA TYR A 7 11.35 12.18 -9.16
C TYR A 7 12.70 12.89 -9.34
N LYS A 8 13.67 12.57 -8.48
CA LYS A 8 15.04 13.11 -8.60
C LYS A 8 15.70 12.68 -9.91
N ARG A 9 15.51 11.44 -10.36
CA ARG A 9 16.05 10.95 -11.64
C ARG A 9 15.43 11.63 -12.85
N LEU A 10 14.19 12.11 -12.74
CA LEU A 10 13.51 12.89 -13.77
C LEU A 10 13.84 14.39 -13.74
N GLY A 11 14.64 14.85 -12.76
CA GLY A 11 14.97 16.27 -12.60
C GLY A 11 13.86 17.12 -11.98
N ILE A 12 12.79 16.53 -11.45
CA ILE A 12 11.64 17.23 -10.87
C ILE A 12 11.92 17.71 -9.43
N GLY A 13 12.81 17.01 -8.71
CA GLY A 13 13.16 17.36 -7.33
C GLY A 13 12.10 16.95 -6.30
N LYS A 14 12.24 17.45 -5.06
CA LYS A 14 11.33 17.11 -3.94
C LYS A 14 9.99 17.87 -4.05
N GLU A 15 10.01 19.07 -4.59
CA GLU A 15 8.85 19.95 -4.68
C GLU A 15 7.73 19.31 -5.50
N GLY A 16 8.02 18.83 -6.73
CA GLY A 16 6.99 18.16 -7.53
C GLY A 16 6.49 16.83 -6.92
N PHE A 17 7.30 16.16 -6.10
CA PHE A 17 6.82 15.00 -5.34
C PHE A 17 5.84 15.41 -4.24
N ASP A 18 6.11 16.51 -3.53
CA ASP A 18 5.20 17.03 -2.51
C ASP A 18 3.91 17.58 -3.14
N ASP A 19 3.99 18.22 -4.32
CA ASP A 19 2.83 18.72 -5.06
C ASP A 19 1.87 17.58 -5.46
N ASP A 20 2.40 16.49 -6.03
CA ASP A 20 1.59 15.33 -6.39
C ASP A 20 0.98 14.64 -5.15
N LEU A 21 1.70 14.59 -4.02
CA LEU A 21 1.12 14.10 -2.76
C LEU A 21 -0.05 14.96 -2.29
N ASN A 22 0.07 16.28 -2.42
CA ASN A 22 -0.99 17.22 -2.05
C ASN A 22 -2.20 17.07 -2.97
N GLU A 23 -2.00 16.97 -4.29
CA GLU A 23 -3.06 16.81 -5.28
C GLU A 23 -3.81 15.48 -5.10
N LEU A 24 -3.08 14.40 -4.81
CA LEU A 24 -3.67 13.07 -4.54
C LEU A 24 -4.29 12.95 -3.15
N HIS A 25 -4.19 13.99 -2.32
CA HIS A 25 -4.54 13.95 -0.89
C HIS A 25 -3.88 12.75 -0.16
N ALA A 26 -2.66 12.41 -0.55
CA ALA A 26 -1.92 11.27 -0.05
C ALA A 26 -1.06 11.65 1.15
N LYS A 27 -1.00 10.75 2.15
CA LYS A 27 -0.12 10.90 3.33
C LYS A 27 1.06 9.93 3.27
N ILE A 28 2.24 10.38 3.69
CA ILE A 28 3.38 9.50 3.96
C ILE A 28 3.22 8.92 5.36
N ILE A 29 3.22 7.59 5.46
CA ILE A 29 3.30 6.89 6.74
C ILE A 29 4.77 6.67 7.10
N PHE A 30 5.18 7.17 8.27
CA PHE A 30 6.53 6.97 8.80
C PHE A 30 6.62 5.66 9.57
N LEU A 31 7.75 4.97 9.43
CA LEU A 31 8.06 3.77 10.21
C LEU A 31 8.60 4.20 11.58
N TYR A 32 7.80 3.98 12.63
CA TYR A 32 8.20 4.12 14.03
C TYR A 32 8.30 2.76 14.71
N MET A 33 8.94 2.71 15.87
CA MET A 33 9.32 1.45 16.55
C MET A 33 8.15 0.44 16.67
N LYS A 34 6.99 0.88 17.17
CA LYS A 34 5.80 0.02 17.29
C LYS A 34 5.32 -0.54 15.94
N LEU A 35 5.43 0.21 14.86
CA LEU A 35 5.07 -0.28 13.52
C LEU A 35 6.13 -1.27 12.99
N SER A 36 7.41 -1.03 13.27
CA SER A 36 8.50 -1.96 12.96
C SER A 36 8.34 -3.31 13.67
N ASP A 37 7.91 -3.29 14.94
CA ASP A 37 7.64 -4.50 15.72
C ASP A 37 6.50 -5.31 15.07
N LEU A 38 5.38 -4.65 14.76
CA LEU A 38 4.24 -5.27 14.08
C LEU A 38 4.63 -5.88 12.73
N ILE A 39 5.42 -5.16 11.92
CA ILE A 39 5.91 -5.65 10.63
C ILE A 39 6.73 -6.92 10.80
N THR A 40 7.61 -6.95 11.81
CA THR A 40 8.47 -8.10 12.10
C THR A 40 7.65 -9.28 12.60
N GLU A 41 6.68 -9.06 13.50
CA GLU A 41 5.75 -10.08 13.97
C GLU A 41 4.97 -10.72 12.81
N ASN A 42 4.42 -9.90 11.91
CA ASN A 42 3.74 -10.38 10.71
C ASN A 42 4.67 -11.15 9.79
N ALA A 43 5.90 -10.67 9.58
CA ALA A 43 6.90 -11.37 8.77
C ALA A 43 7.27 -12.74 9.36
N VAL A 44 7.43 -12.85 10.69
CA VAL A 44 7.70 -14.13 11.36
C VAL A 44 6.50 -15.06 11.27
N LYS A 45 5.30 -14.54 11.53
CA LYS A 45 4.04 -15.31 11.54
C LYS A 45 3.67 -15.86 10.17
N PHE A 46 3.83 -15.05 9.13
CA PHE A 46 3.37 -15.37 7.77
C PHE A 46 4.52 -15.65 6.78
N GLY A 47 5.78 -15.55 7.21
CA GLY A 47 6.99 -15.75 6.39
C GLY A 47 7.11 -17.14 5.76
N ARG A 48 6.42 -18.14 6.31
CA ARG A 48 6.39 -19.50 5.75
C ARG A 48 5.35 -19.69 4.64
N ALA A 49 4.43 -18.73 4.44
CA ALA A 49 3.37 -18.82 3.45
C ALA A 49 3.84 -18.50 2.01
N PHE A 50 5.06 -17.97 1.83
CA PHE A 50 5.62 -17.65 0.52
C PHE A 50 7.10 -18.03 0.41
N HIS A 51 7.47 -18.65 -0.71
CA HIS A 51 8.82 -19.11 -1.01
C HIS A 51 9.81 -17.99 -1.38
N SER A 52 9.41 -16.73 -1.40
CA SER A 52 10.31 -15.63 -1.72
C SER A 52 10.78 -14.93 -0.46
N ARG A 53 12.09 -15.00 -0.21
CA ARG A 53 12.82 -14.20 0.79
C ARG A 53 12.76 -12.68 0.52
N ASP A 54 12.02 -12.23 -0.49
CA ASP A 54 12.39 -11.03 -1.23
C ASP A 54 11.51 -9.80 -1.06
N HIS A 55 10.43 -9.81 -0.27
CA HIS A 55 9.60 -8.60 -0.19
C HIS A 55 9.31 -8.16 1.24
N ALA A 56 10.37 -7.80 1.98
CA ALA A 56 10.26 -7.01 3.22
C ALA A 56 9.32 -5.81 3.04
N ARG A 57 9.31 -5.22 1.84
CA ARG A 57 8.37 -4.16 1.44
C ARG A 57 6.90 -4.59 1.51
N ASP A 58 6.55 -5.80 1.10
CA ASP A 58 5.17 -6.27 1.12
C ASP A 58 4.71 -6.49 2.57
N TYR A 59 5.59 -6.93 3.47
CA TYR A 59 5.28 -6.95 4.90
C TYR A 59 5.09 -5.56 5.48
N VAL A 60 5.92 -4.60 5.07
CA VAL A 60 5.75 -3.18 5.47
C VAL A 60 4.39 -2.66 5.00
N ILE A 61 4.08 -2.77 3.71
CA ILE A 61 2.84 -2.27 3.11
C ILE A 61 1.62 -2.97 3.73
N GLY A 62 1.65 -4.30 3.82
CA GLY A 62 0.53 -5.08 4.32
C GLY A 62 0.25 -4.84 5.81
N SER A 63 1.30 -4.72 6.62
CA SER A 63 1.14 -4.43 8.05
C SER A 63 0.62 -3.02 8.29
N ILE A 64 1.07 -2.03 7.50
CA ILE A 64 0.51 -0.67 7.55
C ILE A 64 -0.97 -0.69 7.17
N ALA A 65 -1.33 -1.35 6.06
CA ALA A 65 -2.72 -1.44 5.62
C ALA A 65 -3.62 -2.07 6.69
N GLY A 66 -3.13 -3.13 7.37
CA GLY A 66 -3.84 -3.77 8.47
C GLY A 66 -3.96 -2.88 9.71
N SER A 67 -2.90 -2.17 10.08
CA SER A 67 -2.91 -1.26 11.23
C SER A 67 -3.81 -0.05 11.03
N GLU A 68 -3.97 0.42 9.79
CA GLU A 68 -4.80 1.58 9.44
C GLU A 68 -6.21 1.16 8.98
N GLU A 69 -6.57 -0.12 9.10
CA GLU A 69 -7.85 -0.69 8.64
C GLU A 69 -8.23 -0.27 7.21
N SER A 70 -7.22 -0.14 6.34
CA SER A 70 -7.35 0.45 5.02
C SER A 70 -7.49 -0.62 3.93
N TYR A 71 -8.10 -0.27 2.80
CA TYR A 71 -8.04 -1.09 1.60
C TYR A 71 -6.62 -1.12 1.03
N LEU A 72 -6.17 -2.29 0.57
CA LEU A 72 -4.92 -2.41 -0.18
C LEU A 72 -5.23 -2.61 -1.67
N ILE A 73 -4.87 -1.63 -2.48
CA ILE A 73 -5.08 -1.64 -3.93
C ILE A 73 -3.75 -1.97 -4.62
N THR A 74 -3.67 -3.09 -5.34
CA THR A 74 -2.43 -3.55 -5.99
C THR A 74 -2.70 -4.59 -7.07
N ASP A 75 -1.87 -4.61 -8.12
CA ASP A 75 -1.87 -5.70 -9.12
C ASP A 75 -1.28 -7.01 -8.54
N ASN A 76 -0.47 -6.92 -7.49
CA ASN A 76 0.24 -8.05 -6.89
C ASN A 76 -0.57 -8.74 -5.78
N VAL A 77 -1.88 -8.90 -5.96
CA VAL A 77 -2.81 -9.44 -4.94
C VAL A 77 -2.30 -10.74 -4.31
N LYS A 78 -1.63 -11.60 -5.09
CA LYS A 78 -1.08 -12.87 -4.62
C LYS A 78 -0.07 -12.70 -3.48
N HIS A 79 0.74 -11.65 -3.49
CA HIS A 79 1.76 -11.39 -2.46
C HIS A 79 1.14 -11.04 -1.09
N PHE A 80 -0.12 -10.59 -1.09
CA PHE A 80 -0.83 -10.12 0.09
C PHE A 80 -1.92 -11.08 0.56
N ARG A 81 -1.95 -12.32 0.06
CA ARG A 81 -2.94 -13.33 0.48
C ARG A 81 -2.91 -13.62 1.99
N TRP A 82 -1.76 -13.43 2.63
CA TRP A 82 -1.62 -13.59 4.08
C TRP A 82 -2.42 -12.57 4.89
N LEU A 83 -2.87 -11.47 4.27
CA LEU A 83 -3.78 -10.49 4.87
C LEU A 83 -5.26 -10.89 4.81
N SER A 84 -5.59 -12.08 4.29
CA SER A 84 -6.97 -12.54 4.15
C SER A 84 -7.72 -12.47 5.49
N GLY A 85 -8.84 -11.74 5.51
CA GLY A 85 -9.65 -11.52 6.71
C GLY A 85 -9.17 -10.38 7.62
N MET A 86 -8.03 -9.75 7.32
CA MET A 86 -7.52 -8.56 8.02
C MET A 86 -7.70 -7.30 7.18
N VAL A 87 -7.36 -7.40 5.89
CA VAL A 87 -7.42 -6.30 4.93
C VAL A 87 -8.11 -6.78 3.68
N GLN A 88 -9.01 -5.96 3.14
CA GLN A 88 -9.54 -6.21 1.81
C GLN A 88 -8.52 -5.73 0.77
N VAL A 89 -7.93 -6.72 0.09
CA VAL A 89 -6.98 -6.52 -1.02
C VAL A 89 -7.72 -6.63 -2.34
N MET A 90 -7.50 -5.69 -3.26
CA MET A 90 -8.12 -5.70 -4.60
C MET A 90 -7.19 -5.09 -5.65
N THR A 91 -7.46 -5.39 -6.91
CA THR A 91 -6.81 -4.73 -8.06
C THR A 91 -7.35 -3.31 -8.25
N PRO A 92 -6.60 -2.42 -8.92
CA PRO A 92 -7.10 -1.10 -9.33
C PRO A 92 -8.42 -1.19 -10.13
N GLU A 93 -8.55 -2.16 -11.03
CA GLU A 93 -9.76 -2.37 -11.83
C GLU A 93 -10.96 -2.72 -10.95
N GLU A 94 -10.78 -3.60 -9.97
CA GLU A 94 -11.82 -3.95 -9.00
C GLU A 94 -12.22 -2.76 -8.15
N PHE A 95 -11.25 -1.94 -7.71
CA PHE A 95 -11.52 -0.72 -6.96
C PHE A 95 -12.39 0.25 -7.78
N VAL A 96 -11.98 0.55 -9.01
CA VAL A 96 -12.71 1.44 -9.93
C VAL A 96 -14.12 0.91 -10.19
N TYR A 97 -14.26 -0.39 -10.47
CA TYR A 97 -15.55 -1.01 -10.71
C TYR A 97 -16.50 -0.88 -9.51
N ARG A 98 -15.99 -1.10 -8.29
CA ARG A 98 -16.82 -1.11 -7.07
C ARG A 98 -17.16 0.28 -6.53
N TYR A 99 -16.23 1.23 -6.61
CA TYR A 99 -16.34 2.50 -5.88
C TYR A 99 -16.40 3.73 -6.78
N VAL A 100 -15.73 3.69 -7.94
CA VAL A 100 -15.71 4.84 -8.85
C VAL A 100 -16.92 4.80 -9.80
N LYS A 101 -17.27 3.63 -10.37
CA LYS A 101 -18.48 3.54 -11.20
C LYS A 101 -19.77 3.76 -10.39
N LYS A 102 -19.86 3.21 -9.18
CA LYS A 102 -21.05 3.37 -8.32
C LYS A 102 -21.34 4.82 -7.92
N SER A 103 -20.30 5.63 -7.73
CA SER A 103 -20.44 7.05 -7.36
C SER A 103 -20.83 7.94 -8.54
N ILE A 104 -20.56 7.52 -9.78
CA ILE A 104 -21.00 8.20 -11.00
C ILE A 104 -22.49 7.96 -11.29
N PHE A 105 -23.01 6.76 -10.99
CA PHE A 105 -24.42 6.41 -11.28
C PHE A 105 -25.41 6.66 -10.13
N ASN A 106 -24.94 6.94 -8.90
CA ASN A 106 -25.80 7.29 -7.76
C ASN A 106 -25.98 8.81 -7.54
N LYS A 107 -25.56 9.65 -8.50
CA LYS A 107 -25.90 11.08 -8.55
C LYS A 107 -27.13 11.34 -9.42
N GLY A 108 -28.18 10.53 -9.23
CA GLY A 108 -29.50 10.70 -9.85
C GLY A 108 -30.46 11.36 -8.89
#